data_AF-A0A5K7ZHV0-F1
#
_entry.id   AF-A0A5K7ZHV0-F1
#
_cell.length_a   1.000
_cell.length_b   1.000
_cell.length_c   1.000
_cell.angle_alpha   90.00
_cell.angle_beta   90.00
_cell.angle_gamma   90.00
#
_symmetry.space_group_name_H-M   'P 1'
#
loop_
_entity.id
_entity.type
_entity.pdbx_description
1 polymer ?
#
loop_
_entity_poly.entity_id
_entity_poly.type
_entity_poly.pdbx_seq_one_letter_code
_entity_poly.pdbx_strand_id
1 'polypeptide(L)'
;MLKLIAEFAFVQIVVLIISASVGADDLDLILSTSQNTVQTGGVVILDIHLHNPTDDQITFELPPTLPCRVISGQTSVVINADLLGGDAMSRLDVPAKGFAKRQCKLSVPAYAKEMIQIRLEAIDTNTLTIPVKKMFPATLVDHQVPLDQGQTLAQSYLDSLSVHQPMYFLPGVDPGLEQTKFQFSFKYRLFNPDGFLAEKAPWVSGLHLGYTQRSIWDLKSDSKPFDDTSYMPELFYLLPKINLNVARISAFGIQGGFQHESNGKGGDDSRSTNILYLKPLLGVHLINTVYLKIAPNLFTYINNSESTNEDLMDYRGYFDLEVGIVDTQGLALNSHFWWATEGASVQLDLTYPMTRLLGKDLNFYLQAQYFSGYAETLLHYNERHDALRIGLSIVR
;
A
#
# COMPACT_ATOMS: atom_id res chain seq x y z
N MET A 1 63.89 -38.69 65.68
CA MET A 1 62.50 -39.16 65.84
C MET A 1 61.66 -38.44 64.78
N LEU A 2 61.20 -39.20 63.76
CA LEU A 2 60.31 -38.86 62.61
C LEU A 2 60.71 -37.69 61.68
N LYS A 3 61.30 -37.94 60.49
CA LYS A 3 60.77 -38.32 59.14
C LYS A 3 60.30 -37.10 58.31
N LEU A 4 61.10 -36.61 57.32
CA LEU A 4 61.16 -36.96 55.87
C LEU A 4 59.96 -36.36 55.08
N ILE A 5 60.09 -35.55 54.01
CA ILE A 5 60.62 -35.82 52.65
C ILE A 5 60.76 -34.48 51.87
N ALA A 6 61.78 -34.39 50.99
CA ALA A 6 61.96 -33.36 49.97
C ALA A 6 61.58 -33.92 48.58
N GLU A 7 61.07 -33.10 47.66
CA GLU A 7 60.99 -33.49 46.24
C GLU A 7 61.21 -32.30 45.28
N PHE A 8 61.93 -32.63 44.21
CA PHE A 8 62.56 -31.76 43.21
C PHE A 8 61.62 -31.41 42.06
N ALA A 9 61.85 -30.25 41.45
CA ALA A 9 61.22 -29.79 40.23
C ALA A 9 61.68 -30.59 39.00
N PHE A 10 60.74 -30.94 38.12
CA PHE A 10 61.01 -31.35 36.74
C PHE A 10 60.02 -30.64 35.80
N VAL A 11 60.58 -29.97 34.79
CA VAL A 11 59.84 -29.31 33.71
C VAL A 11 59.35 -30.36 32.72
N GLN A 12 58.04 -30.46 32.50
CA GLN A 12 57.45 -31.20 31.38
C GLN A 12 56.97 -30.22 30.30
N ILE A 13 57.54 -30.37 29.11
CA ILE A 13 57.06 -29.76 27.88
C ILE A 13 55.84 -30.57 27.43
N VAL A 14 54.65 -29.97 27.48
CA VAL A 14 53.43 -30.52 26.89
C VAL A 14 53.37 -30.08 25.44
N VAL A 15 53.54 -31.02 24.51
CA VAL A 15 53.21 -30.83 23.09
C VAL A 15 51.69 -30.89 22.99
N LEU A 16 51.07 -29.73 22.82
CA LEU A 16 49.65 -29.60 22.51
C LEU A 16 49.47 -29.88 21.01
N ILE A 17 48.97 -31.06 20.65
CA ILE A 17 48.43 -31.30 19.30
C ILE A 17 47.09 -30.58 19.26
N ILE A 18 47.06 -29.40 18.64
CA ILE A 18 45.82 -28.70 18.31
C ILE A 18 45.20 -29.43 17.13
N SER A 19 44.26 -30.34 17.40
CA SER A 19 43.27 -30.70 16.40
C SER A 19 42.36 -29.49 16.23
N ALA A 20 42.46 -28.76 15.12
CA ALA A 20 41.49 -27.73 14.78
C ALA A 20 40.12 -28.40 14.64
N SER A 21 39.22 -28.15 15.57
CA SER A 21 37.81 -28.51 15.41
C SER A 21 37.20 -27.50 14.44
N VAL A 22 37.10 -27.88 13.16
CA VAL A 22 36.36 -27.12 12.15
C VAL A 22 34.89 -27.14 12.53
N GLY A 23 34.26 -25.96 12.61
CA GLY A 23 32.90 -25.79 13.09
C GLY A 23 31.88 -25.82 11.95
N ALA A 24 30.61 -26.04 12.28
CA ALA A 24 29.51 -25.94 11.31
C ALA A 24 29.38 -24.53 10.69
N ASP A 25 29.96 -23.51 11.32
CA ASP A 25 30.00 -22.11 10.86
C ASP A 25 30.93 -21.88 9.64
N ASP A 26 31.72 -22.88 9.26
CA ASP A 26 32.66 -22.79 8.13
C ASP A 26 32.03 -23.20 6.78
N LEU A 27 30.72 -23.51 6.75
CA LEU A 27 30.00 -23.89 5.53
C LEU A 27 29.31 -22.69 4.87
N ASP A 28 29.46 -22.58 3.55
CA ASP A 28 28.66 -21.66 2.73
C ASP A 28 27.32 -22.34 2.37
N LEU A 29 26.21 -21.74 2.80
CA LEU A 29 24.88 -22.33 2.66
C LEU A 29 24.00 -21.51 1.71
N ILE A 30 23.44 -22.18 0.69
CA ILE A 30 22.57 -21.55 -0.33
C ILE A 30 21.23 -22.27 -0.39
N LEU A 31 20.16 -21.49 -0.25
CA LEU A 31 18.78 -21.90 -0.45
C LEU A 31 18.32 -21.59 -1.88
N SER A 32 17.86 -22.61 -2.59
CA SER A 32 17.32 -22.48 -3.94
C SER A 32 16.11 -23.37 -4.15
N THR A 33 15.44 -23.25 -5.29
CA THR A 33 14.41 -24.20 -5.74
C THR A 33 14.50 -24.36 -7.25
N SER A 34 14.07 -25.50 -7.77
CA SER A 34 13.86 -25.71 -9.21
C SER A 34 12.50 -25.19 -9.70
N GLN A 35 11.62 -24.76 -8.80
CA GLN A 35 10.30 -24.26 -9.13
C GLN A 35 10.32 -22.76 -9.46
N ASN A 36 10.09 -22.44 -10.73
CA ASN A 36 10.02 -21.06 -11.21
C ASN A 36 8.77 -20.31 -10.74
N THR A 37 7.74 -21.03 -10.30
CA THR A 37 6.53 -20.48 -9.67
C THR A 37 5.91 -21.54 -8.76
N VAL A 38 5.20 -21.09 -7.73
CA VAL A 38 4.46 -21.97 -6.80
C VAL A 38 3.01 -21.52 -6.69
N GLN A 39 2.11 -22.44 -6.37
CA GLN A 39 0.69 -22.15 -6.20
C GLN A 39 0.36 -21.84 -4.74
N THR A 40 -0.61 -20.96 -4.49
CA THR A 40 -1.16 -20.72 -3.14
C THR A 40 -1.72 -22.01 -2.53
N GLY A 41 -1.33 -22.38 -1.31
CA GLY A 41 -1.70 -23.67 -0.70
C GLY A 41 -0.96 -24.88 -1.27
N GLY A 42 -0.07 -24.68 -2.25
CA GLY A 42 0.78 -25.72 -2.81
C GLY A 42 2.02 -25.99 -1.94
N VAL A 43 2.88 -26.89 -2.42
CA VAL A 43 4.16 -27.22 -1.77
C VAL A 43 5.32 -26.73 -2.64
N VAL A 44 6.30 -26.10 -1.99
CA VAL A 44 7.61 -25.80 -2.58
C VAL A 44 8.66 -26.77 -2.06
N ILE A 45 9.47 -27.30 -2.98
CA ILE A 45 10.67 -28.07 -2.66
C ILE A 45 11.85 -27.12 -2.65
N LEU A 46 12.49 -27.03 -1.49
CA LEU A 46 13.65 -26.20 -1.24
C LEU A 46 14.91 -27.06 -1.23
N ASP A 47 15.92 -26.61 -1.95
CA ASP A 47 17.24 -27.21 -2.03
C ASP A 47 18.20 -26.40 -1.16
N ILE A 48 18.73 -27.02 -0.10
CA ILE A 48 19.79 -26.50 0.74
C ILE A 48 21.11 -27.06 0.20
N HIS A 49 21.91 -26.19 -0.40
CA HIS A 49 23.25 -26.51 -0.87
C HIS A 49 24.25 -26.13 0.22
N LEU A 50 25.09 -27.08 0.60
CA LEU A 50 26.17 -26.90 1.56
C LEU A 50 27.49 -26.98 0.79
N HIS A 51 28.28 -25.92 0.84
CA HIS A 51 29.63 -25.89 0.27
C HIS A 51 30.64 -25.82 1.40
N ASN A 52 31.62 -26.72 1.37
CA ASN A 52 32.72 -26.74 2.32
C ASN A 52 33.97 -26.13 1.68
N PRO A 53 34.31 -24.86 1.98
CA PRO A 53 35.50 -24.21 1.44
C PRO A 53 36.79 -24.66 2.14
N THR A 54 36.73 -25.47 3.19
CA THR A 54 37.89 -25.89 3.98
C THR A 54 38.61 -27.10 3.37
N ASP A 55 39.81 -27.39 3.89
CA ASP A 55 40.63 -28.53 3.47
C ASP A 55 40.34 -29.81 4.27
N ASP A 56 39.42 -29.75 5.24
CA ASP A 56 39.00 -30.87 6.07
C ASP A 56 37.53 -31.23 5.81
N GLN A 57 37.14 -32.48 6.12
CA GLN A 57 35.73 -32.87 6.06
C GLN A 57 34.95 -32.24 7.21
N ILE A 58 33.79 -31.65 6.90
CA ILE A 58 32.86 -31.11 7.91
C ILE A 58 31.65 -32.03 8.01
N THR A 59 31.33 -32.44 9.24
CA THR A 59 30.04 -33.08 9.54
C THR A 59 29.04 -31.99 9.94
N PHE A 60 27.90 -31.93 9.25
CA PHE A 60 26.80 -31.01 9.53
C PHE A 60 25.53 -31.78 9.90
N GLU A 61 24.81 -31.32 10.92
CA GLU A 61 23.57 -31.95 11.38
C GLU A 61 22.37 -31.05 11.13
N LEU A 62 21.34 -31.61 10.50
CA LEU A 62 20.09 -30.93 10.20
C LEU A 62 18.94 -31.55 11.00
N PRO A 63 18.16 -30.76 11.76
CA PRO A 63 16.94 -31.25 12.40
C PRO A 63 15.90 -31.63 11.35
N PRO A 64 14.97 -32.57 11.64
CA PRO A 64 13.98 -33.05 10.67
C PRO A 64 12.98 -31.96 10.21
N THR A 65 12.84 -30.90 11.01
CA THR A 65 12.04 -29.73 10.67
C THR A 65 12.86 -28.46 10.86
N LEU A 66 12.73 -27.53 9.92
CA LEU A 66 13.44 -26.26 9.91
C LEU A 66 12.43 -25.12 9.94
N PRO A 67 12.48 -24.21 10.92
CA PRO A 67 11.63 -23.03 10.92
C PRO A 67 12.03 -22.11 9.76
N CYS A 68 11.07 -21.84 8.87
CA CYS A 68 11.20 -20.93 7.75
C CYS A 68 10.31 -19.71 7.96
N ARG A 69 10.89 -18.53 7.90
CA ARG A 69 10.13 -17.28 7.79
C ARG A 69 9.68 -17.11 6.34
N VAL A 70 8.38 -17.07 6.14
CA VAL A 70 7.74 -16.78 4.85
C VAL A 70 7.13 -15.39 4.92
N ILE A 71 7.49 -14.54 3.97
CA ILE A 71 7.01 -13.16 3.85
C ILE A 71 6.24 -13.03 2.54
N SER A 72 5.00 -12.53 2.61
CA SER A 72 4.19 -12.20 1.44
C SER A 72 3.51 -10.84 1.64
N GLY A 73 3.90 -9.86 0.83
CA GLY A 73 3.51 -8.46 1.07
C GLY A 73 3.94 -7.99 2.47
N GLN A 74 2.98 -7.60 3.30
CA GLN A 74 3.22 -7.19 4.70
C GLN A 74 3.06 -8.31 5.72
N THR A 75 2.67 -9.51 5.30
CA THR A 75 2.46 -10.65 6.20
C THR A 75 3.75 -11.43 6.37
N SER A 76 4.16 -11.70 7.60
CA SER A 76 5.28 -12.59 7.93
C SER A 76 4.79 -13.70 8.86
N VAL A 77 5.08 -14.95 8.50
CA VAL A 77 4.72 -16.13 9.28
C VAL A 77 5.92 -17.08 9.36
N VAL A 78 6.04 -17.81 10.46
CA VAL A 78 7.02 -18.90 10.59
C VAL A 78 6.29 -20.21 10.32
N ILE A 79 6.79 -20.98 9.35
CA ILE A 79 6.26 -22.27 8.92
C ILE A 79 7.42 -23.25 8.92
N ASN A 80 7.20 -24.45 9.43
CA ASN A 80 8.23 -25.48 9.41
C ASN A 80 8.34 -26.09 8.00
N ALA A 81 9.56 -26.15 7.47
CA ALA A 81 9.90 -26.99 6.33
C ALA A 81 10.35 -28.36 6.82
N ASP A 82 9.77 -29.42 6.28
CA ASP A 82 10.11 -30.79 6.66
C ASP A 82 11.20 -31.32 5.72
N LEU A 83 12.27 -31.91 6.26
CA LEU A 83 13.29 -32.56 5.44
C LEU A 83 12.71 -33.77 4.69
N LEU A 84 13.07 -33.90 3.41
CA LEU A 84 12.74 -35.09 2.64
C LEU A 84 13.66 -36.23 3.07
N GLY A 85 13.08 -37.32 3.58
CA GLY A 85 13.82 -38.54 3.92
C GLY A 85 13.72 -39.03 5.37
N GLY A 86 12.96 -38.36 6.24
CA GLY A 86 12.52 -38.95 7.53
C GLY A 86 12.53 -37.99 8.73
N ASP A 87 12.01 -38.49 9.85
CA ASP A 87 11.71 -37.74 11.08
C ASP A 87 12.89 -37.65 12.08
N ALA A 88 14.10 -38.01 11.63
CA ALA A 88 15.31 -38.03 12.45
C ALA A 88 16.32 -36.96 12.00
N MET A 89 17.22 -36.59 12.92
CA MET A 89 18.36 -35.71 12.60
C MET A 89 19.16 -36.26 11.42
N SER A 90 19.32 -35.45 10.37
CA SER A 90 20.07 -35.81 9.18
C SER A 90 21.52 -35.38 9.36
N ARG A 91 22.42 -36.34 9.49
CA ARG A 91 23.86 -36.10 9.49
C ARG A 91 24.39 -36.10 8.05
N LEU A 92 25.16 -35.09 7.70
CA LEU A 92 25.79 -34.90 6.41
C LEU A 92 27.29 -34.76 6.56
N ASP A 93 28.02 -35.61 5.87
CA ASP A 93 29.46 -35.46 5.72
C ASP A 93 29.74 -34.70 4.42
N VAL A 94 30.27 -33.49 4.54
CA VAL A 94 30.63 -32.61 3.42
C VAL A 94 32.14 -32.72 3.22
N PRO A 95 32.62 -33.35 2.13
CA PRO A 95 34.05 -33.50 1.87
C PRO A 95 34.78 -32.16 1.83
N ALA A 96 36.08 -32.17 2.11
CA ALA A 96 36.96 -31.02 1.89
C ALA A 96 36.82 -30.48 0.46
N LYS A 97 36.69 -29.15 0.32
CA LYS A 97 36.42 -28.47 -0.98
C LYS A 97 35.20 -29.04 -1.73
N GLY A 98 34.28 -29.69 -1.02
CA GLY A 98 33.17 -30.46 -1.57
C GLY A 98 31.81 -29.79 -1.38
N PHE A 99 30.79 -30.46 -1.89
CA PHE A 99 29.40 -30.02 -1.79
C PHE A 99 28.50 -31.14 -1.29
N ALA A 100 27.48 -30.77 -0.55
CA ALA A 100 26.36 -31.64 -0.21
C ALA A 100 25.03 -30.92 -0.48
N LYS A 101 23.96 -31.70 -0.64
CA LYS A 101 22.62 -31.19 -0.90
C LYS A 101 21.59 -31.90 -0.02
N ARG A 102 20.65 -31.11 0.51
CA ARG A 102 19.44 -31.61 1.14
C ARG A 102 18.21 -30.91 0.61
N GLN A 103 17.10 -31.62 0.66
CA GLN A 103 15.82 -31.12 0.21
C GLN A 103 14.86 -31.07 1.39
N CYS A 104 14.07 -30.01 1.46
CA CYS A 104 12.94 -29.92 2.36
C CYS A 104 11.69 -29.46 1.62
N LYS A 105 10.52 -29.86 2.12
CA LYS A 105 9.22 -29.43 1.62
C LYS A 105 8.67 -28.34 2.53
N LEU A 106 8.10 -27.30 1.94
CA LEU A 106 7.44 -26.21 2.66
C LEU A 106 6.07 -25.96 2.04
N SER A 107 5.02 -25.91 2.86
CA SER A 107 3.68 -25.56 2.39
C SER A 107 3.56 -24.04 2.24
N VAL A 108 3.16 -23.59 1.05
CA VAL A 108 2.97 -22.18 0.74
C VAL A 108 1.62 -21.72 1.29
N PRO A 109 1.57 -20.59 2.02
CA PRO A 109 0.32 -20.06 2.51
C PRO A 109 -0.74 -19.87 1.42
N ALA A 110 -1.96 -20.27 1.73
CA ALA A 110 -3.17 -20.05 0.93
C ALA A 110 -3.37 -18.59 0.48
N TYR A 111 -2.89 -17.65 1.30
CA TYR A 111 -3.07 -16.23 1.12
C TYR A 111 -1.88 -15.51 0.49
N ALA A 112 -0.85 -16.26 0.07
CA ALA A 112 0.33 -15.67 -0.55
C ALA A 112 -0.05 -14.88 -1.82
N LYS A 113 0.47 -13.67 -1.97
CA LYS A 113 0.23 -12.75 -3.08
C LYS A 113 1.50 -12.52 -3.86
N GLU A 114 1.41 -12.50 -5.19
CA GLU A 114 2.45 -12.10 -6.17
C GLU A 114 3.80 -12.83 -6.03
N MET A 115 4.53 -12.59 -4.94
CA MET A 115 5.81 -13.17 -4.59
C MET A 115 5.82 -13.59 -3.10
N ILE A 116 6.55 -14.65 -2.80
CA ILE A 116 6.94 -15.00 -1.43
C ILE A 116 8.45 -14.91 -1.29
N GLN A 117 8.89 -14.44 -0.13
CA GLN A 117 10.28 -14.53 0.31
C GLN A 117 10.38 -15.60 1.40
N ILE A 118 11.38 -16.47 1.30
CA ILE A 118 11.61 -17.58 2.22
C ILE A 118 13.02 -17.44 2.78
N ARG A 119 13.12 -17.46 4.12
CA ARG A 119 14.41 -17.47 4.84
C ARG A 119 14.37 -18.53 5.93
N LEU A 120 15.42 -19.34 6.05
CA LEU A 120 15.60 -20.27 7.16
C LEU A 120 16.02 -19.49 8.42
N GLU A 121 15.41 -19.78 9.57
CA GLU A 121 15.74 -19.09 10.83
C GLU A 121 16.83 -19.80 11.62
N ALA A 122 16.90 -21.13 11.51
CA ALA A 122 17.85 -21.94 12.27
C ALA A 122 19.26 -21.98 11.64
N ILE A 123 19.39 -21.56 10.38
CA ILE A 123 20.62 -21.70 9.59
C ILE A 123 20.72 -20.46 8.69
N ASP A 124 21.92 -19.88 8.59
CA ASP A 124 22.10 -18.69 7.76
C ASP A 124 22.20 -19.06 6.28
N THR A 125 21.23 -18.60 5.49
CA THR A 125 21.16 -18.77 4.03
C THR A 125 20.74 -17.47 3.37
N ASN A 126 20.87 -17.40 2.03
CA ASN A 126 20.22 -16.34 1.26
C ASN A 126 18.69 -16.37 1.44
N THR A 127 18.05 -15.23 1.16
CA THR A 127 16.58 -15.15 1.04
C THR A 127 16.18 -15.57 -0.38
N LEU A 128 15.32 -16.58 -0.47
CA LEU A 128 14.79 -17.08 -1.74
C LEU A 128 13.48 -16.37 -2.07
N THR A 129 13.34 -15.82 -3.27
CA THR A 129 12.12 -15.15 -3.72
C THR A 129 11.47 -15.93 -4.86
N ILE A 130 10.19 -16.27 -4.73
CA ILE A 130 9.47 -17.12 -5.70
C ILE A 130 8.13 -16.47 -6.07
N PRO A 131 7.78 -16.41 -7.37
CA PRO A 131 6.45 -15.98 -7.82
C PRO A 131 5.35 -16.95 -7.41
N VAL A 132 4.25 -16.41 -6.91
CA VAL A 132 3.07 -17.18 -6.51
C VAL A 132 1.93 -16.99 -7.51
N LYS A 133 1.43 -18.10 -8.04
CA LYS A 133 0.21 -18.14 -8.84
C LYS A 133 -0.99 -18.42 -7.94
N LYS A 134 -1.96 -17.50 -7.93
CA LYS A 134 -3.21 -17.66 -7.18
C LYS A 134 -4.00 -18.87 -7.72
N MET A 135 -4.44 -19.74 -6.82
CA MET A 135 -5.34 -20.85 -7.13
C MET A 135 -6.76 -20.49 -6.68
N PHE A 136 -7.76 -20.91 -7.45
CA PHE A 136 -9.17 -20.70 -7.10
C PHE A 136 -9.56 -21.54 -5.87
N PRO A 137 -10.55 -21.11 -5.05
CA PRO A 137 -10.79 -21.61 -3.69
C PRO A 137 -11.05 -23.11 -3.51
N ALA A 138 -11.23 -23.89 -4.57
CA ALA A 138 -11.63 -25.29 -4.51
C ALA A 138 -10.60 -26.23 -3.85
N THR A 139 -9.36 -25.79 -3.63
CA THR A 139 -8.28 -26.57 -2.99
C THR A 139 -7.94 -26.11 -1.56
N LEU A 140 -8.67 -25.16 -0.97
CA LEU A 140 -8.41 -24.65 0.39
C LEU A 140 -9.00 -25.52 1.52
N VAL A 141 -9.45 -26.74 1.21
CA VAL A 141 -10.31 -27.56 2.08
C VAL A 141 -9.69 -27.88 3.45
N ASP A 142 -8.37 -27.76 3.63
CA ASP A 142 -7.69 -28.09 4.90
C ASP A 142 -6.81 -26.96 5.48
N HIS A 143 -6.95 -25.70 5.00
CA HIS A 143 -6.13 -24.58 5.49
C HIS A 143 -6.95 -23.53 6.23
N GLN A 144 -6.57 -23.23 7.48
CA GLN A 144 -7.08 -22.06 8.19
C GLN A 144 -6.57 -20.79 7.52
N VAL A 145 -7.50 -19.96 7.04
CA VAL A 145 -7.23 -18.63 6.49
C VAL A 145 -7.59 -17.58 7.54
N PRO A 146 -6.76 -16.53 7.75
CA PRO A 146 -7.14 -15.38 8.56
C PRO A 146 -8.51 -14.82 8.14
N LEU A 147 -9.35 -14.43 9.10
CA LEU A 147 -10.74 -14.04 8.85
C LEU A 147 -10.87 -12.88 7.85
N ASP A 148 -9.98 -11.89 7.96
CA ASP A 148 -9.85 -10.72 7.10
C ASP A 148 -9.38 -11.08 5.66
N GLN A 149 -8.65 -12.17 5.52
CA GLN A 149 -8.19 -12.67 4.23
C GLN A 149 -9.21 -13.59 3.56
N GLY A 150 -10.05 -14.31 4.31
CA GLY A 150 -11.11 -15.14 3.77
C GLY A 150 -12.08 -14.35 2.87
N GLN A 151 -12.47 -13.16 3.31
CA GLN A 151 -13.30 -12.25 2.50
C GLN A 151 -12.56 -11.78 1.25
N THR A 152 -11.29 -11.39 1.38
CA THR A 152 -10.46 -10.93 0.25
C THR A 152 -10.27 -12.03 -0.80
N LEU A 153 -10.10 -13.29 -0.37
CA LEU A 153 -9.96 -14.43 -1.27
C LEU A 153 -11.28 -14.78 -1.98
N ALA A 154 -12.42 -14.54 -1.33
CA ALA A 154 -13.74 -14.75 -1.92
C ALA A 154 -14.15 -13.68 -2.94
N GLN A 155 -13.55 -12.49 -2.88
CA GLN A 155 -13.89 -11.35 -3.74
C GLN A 155 -12.99 -11.29 -4.99
N SER A 156 -13.48 -11.83 -6.10
CA SER A 156 -12.73 -11.91 -7.37
C SER A 156 -12.34 -10.58 -8.00
N TYR A 157 -13.02 -9.48 -7.64
CA TYR A 157 -12.87 -8.18 -8.31
C TYR A 157 -12.39 -7.06 -7.37
N LEU A 158 -11.92 -7.40 -6.17
CA LEU A 158 -11.46 -6.39 -5.22
C LEU A 158 -10.29 -5.56 -5.76
N ASP A 159 -9.42 -6.17 -6.58
CA ASP A 159 -8.29 -5.49 -7.23
C ASP A 159 -8.71 -4.41 -8.25
N SER A 160 -9.97 -4.40 -8.67
CA SER A 160 -10.54 -3.32 -9.51
C SER A 160 -10.97 -2.10 -8.68
N LEU A 161 -11.14 -2.24 -7.36
CA LEU A 161 -11.48 -1.16 -6.45
C LEU A 161 -10.21 -0.49 -5.93
N SER A 162 -10.13 0.83 -6.04
CA SER A 162 -8.98 1.61 -5.56
C SER A 162 -9.39 3.01 -5.10
N VAL A 163 -8.45 3.72 -4.50
CA VAL A 163 -8.63 5.10 -4.02
C VAL A 163 -8.80 6.07 -5.19
N HIS A 164 -9.69 7.07 -5.04
CA HIS A 164 -9.93 8.11 -6.03
C HIS A 164 -9.55 9.52 -5.56
N GLN A 165 -10.24 10.06 -4.55
CA GLN A 165 -9.94 11.34 -3.90
C GLN A 165 -9.42 11.13 -2.46
N PRO A 166 -8.85 12.18 -1.81
CA PRO A 166 -8.49 12.12 -0.40
C PRO A 166 -9.66 11.69 0.49
N MET A 167 -9.33 10.99 1.57
CA MET A 167 -10.32 10.46 2.52
C MET A 167 -9.92 10.85 3.93
N TYR A 168 -10.80 11.60 4.59
CA TYR A 168 -10.48 12.32 5.82
C TYR A 168 -11.71 12.56 6.68
N PHE A 169 -11.45 12.85 7.96
CA PHE A 169 -12.40 13.40 8.92
C PHE A 169 -11.73 14.57 9.63
N LEU A 170 -12.25 15.78 9.41
CA LEU A 170 -11.65 17.05 9.81
C LEU A 170 -12.66 17.88 10.63
N PRO A 171 -12.63 17.76 11.97
CA PRO A 171 -13.32 18.69 12.86
C PRO A 171 -12.97 20.15 12.55
N GLY A 172 -13.97 21.02 12.58
CA GLY A 172 -13.73 22.46 12.55
C GLY A 172 -13.06 22.97 13.83
N VAL A 173 -12.24 24.00 13.72
CA VAL A 173 -11.54 24.63 14.87
C VAL A 173 -12.45 25.66 15.51
N ASP A 174 -12.59 25.65 16.83
CA ASP A 174 -13.49 26.56 17.57
C ASP A 174 -13.08 28.05 17.43
N PRO A 175 -14.01 28.96 17.08
CA PRO A 175 -15.39 28.70 16.64
C PRO A 175 -15.45 28.09 15.23
N GLY A 176 -16.15 26.97 15.05
CA GLY A 176 -16.24 26.30 13.74
C GLY A 176 -16.61 24.81 13.74
N LEU A 177 -16.94 24.20 14.89
CA LEU A 177 -17.33 22.78 14.97
C LEU A 177 -18.56 22.43 14.11
N GLU A 178 -19.41 23.42 13.85
CA GLU A 178 -20.53 23.38 12.91
C GLU A 178 -20.10 23.08 11.46
N GLN A 179 -18.83 23.34 11.12
CA GLN A 179 -18.24 23.13 9.80
C GLN A 179 -17.37 21.86 9.75
N THR A 180 -17.65 20.82 10.55
CA THR A 180 -16.85 19.59 10.51
C THR A 180 -17.01 18.90 9.16
N LYS A 181 -15.91 18.53 8.49
CA LYS A 181 -15.94 17.98 7.13
C LYS A 181 -15.37 16.58 7.09
N PHE A 182 -16.04 15.67 6.40
CA PHE A 182 -15.45 14.38 6.05
C PHE A 182 -15.72 14.01 4.60
N GLN A 183 -14.84 13.18 4.07
CA GLN A 183 -14.92 12.72 2.69
C GLN A 183 -14.48 11.27 2.59
N PHE A 184 -15.20 10.48 1.80
CA PHE A 184 -14.73 9.19 1.35
C PHE A 184 -14.85 9.09 -0.17
N SER A 185 -13.97 8.32 -0.79
CA SER A 185 -13.89 8.29 -2.25
C SER A 185 -13.23 7.03 -2.77
N PHE A 186 -13.82 6.41 -3.78
CA PHE A 186 -13.25 5.26 -4.45
C PHE A 186 -13.46 5.34 -5.97
N LYS A 187 -12.67 4.57 -6.69
CA LYS A 187 -12.86 4.28 -8.12
C LYS A 187 -12.83 2.80 -8.37
N TYR A 188 -13.59 2.37 -9.34
CA TYR A 188 -13.73 1.00 -9.76
C TYR A 188 -13.42 0.88 -11.26
N ARG A 189 -12.40 0.09 -11.62
CA ARG A 189 -12.06 -0.20 -13.01
C ARG A 189 -13.08 -1.18 -13.60
N LEU A 190 -13.76 -0.77 -14.65
CA LEU A 190 -14.89 -1.51 -15.21
C LEU A 190 -14.49 -2.78 -15.97
N PHE A 191 -13.35 -2.72 -16.67
CA PHE A 191 -12.91 -3.80 -17.55
C PHE A 191 -11.62 -4.43 -17.04
N ASN A 192 -11.56 -5.76 -17.11
CA ASN A 192 -10.33 -6.51 -16.84
C ASN A 192 -9.30 -6.24 -17.96
N PRO A 193 -8.10 -5.73 -17.65
CA PRO A 193 -7.04 -5.50 -18.65
C PRO A 193 -6.61 -6.76 -19.40
N ASP A 194 -6.75 -7.93 -18.77
CA ASP A 194 -6.40 -9.24 -19.34
C ASP A 194 -7.58 -9.91 -20.06
N GLY A 195 -8.73 -9.22 -20.15
CA GLY A 195 -9.94 -9.75 -20.76
C GLY A 195 -9.98 -9.55 -22.28
N PHE A 196 -10.77 -10.39 -22.96
CA PHE A 196 -10.97 -10.33 -24.43
C PHE A 196 -11.37 -8.94 -24.96
N LEU A 197 -12.20 -8.20 -24.21
CA LEU A 197 -12.58 -6.83 -24.61
C LEU A 197 -11.41 -5.86 -24.55
N ALA A 198 -10.53 -5.97 -23.54
CA ALA A 198 -9.32 -5.15 -23.43
C ALA A 198 -8.28 -5.54 -24.48
N GLU A 199 -8.20 -6.82 -24.87
CA GLU A 199 -7.34 -7.26 -25.97
C GLU A 199 -7.78 -6.64 -27.32
N LYS A 200 -9.08 -6.66 -27.62
CA LYS A 200 -9.63 -6.10 -28.87
C LYS A 200 -9.71 -4.58 -28.87
N ALA A 201 -9.93 -3.97 -27.71
CA ALA A 201 -10.11 -2.55 -27.55
C ALA A 201 -9.36 -2.07 -26.29
N PRO A 202 -8.02 -1.93 -26.33
CA PRO A 202 -7.20 -1.63 -25.16
C PRO A 202 -7.60 -0.39 -24.37
N TRP A 203 -8.23 0.58 -25.04
CA TRP A 203 -8.77 1.78 -24.41
C TRP A 203 -9.82 1.47 -23.34
N VAL A 204 -10.64 0.42 -23.46
CA VAL A 204 -11.72 0.15 -22.48
C VAL A 204 -11.19 -0.06 -21.05
N SER A 205 -9.92 -0.49 -20.91
CA SER A 205 -9.24 -0.61 -19.62
C SER A 205 -9.08 0.72 -18.86
N GLY A 206 -9.20 1.84 -19.56
CA GLY A 206 -9.19 3.19 -19.00
C GLY A 206 -10.54 3.62 -18.42
N LEU A 207 -11.64 2.88 -18.65
CA LEU A 207 -12.97 3.25 -18.15
C LEU A 207 -13.14 2.89 -16.66
N HIS A 208 -13.56 3.87 -15.88
CA HIS A 208 -13.73 3.77 -14.44
C HIS A 208 -15.06 4.37 -14.00
N LEU A 209 -15.65 3.78 -12.97
CA LEU A 209 -16.65 4.44 -12.15
C LEU A 209 -15.95 5.08 -10.95
N GLY A 210 -16.26 6.34 -10.68
CA GLY A 210 -15.85 7.03 -9.47
C GLY A 210 -17.05 7.26 -8.56
N TYR A 211 -16.78 7.32 -7.26
CA TYR A 211 -17.76 7.80 -6.31
C TYR A 211 -17.03 8.56 -5.21
N THR A 212 -17.43 9.81 -5.01
CA THR A 212 -17.00 10.62 -3.87
C THR A 212 -18.24 11.06 -3.10
N GLN A 213 -18.17 11.00 -1.78
CA GLN A 213 -19.18 11.62 -0.93
C GLN A 213 -18.48 12.56 0.05
N ARG A 214 -19.00 13.77 0.16
CA ARG A 214 -18.49 14.82 1.05
C ARG A 214 -19.63 15.34 1.89
N SER A 215 -19.41 15.46 3.19
CA SER A 215 -20.43 15.94 4.11
C SER A 215 -19.86 17.02 5.02
N ILE A 216 -20.69 18.04 5.28
CA ILE A 216 -20.51 18.99 6.37
C ILE A 216 -21.44 18.57 7.51
N TRP A 217 -20.85 18.37 8.68
CA TRP A 217 -21.52 17.89 9.88
C TRP A 217 -21.48 18.98 10.94
N ASP A 218 -22.66 19.46 11.33
CA ASP A 218 -22.75 20.37 12.45
C ASP A 218 -22.64 19.60 13.77
N LEU A 219 -21.44 19.63 14.37
CA LEU A 219 -21.19 18.98 15.67
C LEU A 219 -21.53 19.87 16.88
N LYS A 220 -21.93 21.12 16.63
CA LYS A 220 -22.18 22.13 17.65
C LYS A 220 -23.67 22.25 17.99
N SER A 221 -24.53 22.22 16.97
CA SER A 221 -25.98 22.35 17.14
C SER A 221 -26.62 21.15 17.83
N ASP A 222 -27.82 21.37 18.34
CA ASP A 222 -28.60 20.32 18.99
C ASP A 222 -28.89 19.16 18.03
N SER A 223 -28.83 17.94 18.54
CA SER A 223 -28.90 16.69 17.76
C SER A 223 -27.82 16.48 16.70
N LYS A 224 -26.86 17.40 16.54
CA LYS A 224 -25.71 17.31 15.64
C LYS A 224 -26.09 16.91 14.20
N PRO A 225 -26.88 17.72 13.48
CA PRO A 225 -27.37 17.37 12.16
C PRO A 225 -26.28 17.47 11.09
N PHE A 226 -26.40 16.71 10.00
CA PHE A 226 -25.65 17.02 8.79
C PHE A 226 -26.23 18.28 8.15
N ASP A 227 -25.36 19.25 7.88
CA ASP A 227 -25.71 20.50 7.22
C ASP A 227 -25.96 20.23 5.72
N ASP A 228 -24.93 19.71 5.04
CA ASP A 228 -25.00 19.31 3.63
C ASP A 228 -24.23 18.00 3.37
N THR A 229 -24.63 17.27 2.32
CA THR A 229 -23.92 16.07 1.86
C THR A 229 -23.97 15.98 0.34
N SER A 230 -22.84 16.19 -0.32
CA SER A 230 -22.71 15.99 -1.77
C SER A 230 -22.42 14.52 -2.09
N TYR A 231 -23.25 13.93 -2.96
CA TYR A 231 -23.05 12.63 -3.58
C TYR A 231 -22.54 12.83 -5.02
N MET A 232 -21.32 12.37 -5.30
CA MET A 232 -20.61 12.61 -6.56
C MET A 232 -20.25 11.31 -7.30
N PRO A 233 -21.21 10.60 -7.91
CA PRO A 233 -20.90 9.51 -8.82
C PRO A 233 -20.33 10.04 -10.14
N GLU A 234 -19.45 9.25 -10.73
CA GLU A 234 -18.67 9.64 -11.90
C GLU A 234 -18.46 8.47 -12.85
N LEU A 235 -18.51 8.73 -14.16
CA LEU A 235 -18.02 7.81 -15.19
C LEU A 235 -16.91 8.54 -15.96
N PHE A 236 -15.71 8.00 -15.93
CA PHE A 236 -14.55 8.67 -16.51
C PHE A 236 -13.60 7.72 -17.22
N TYR A 237 -12.79 8.33 -18.07
CA TYR A 237 -11.68 7.71 -18.75
C TYR A 237 -10.36 8.19 -18.13
N LEU A 238 -9.49 7.26 -17.77
CA LEU A 238 -8.19 7.53 -17.17
C LEU A 238 -7.07 7.02 -18.08
N LEU A 239 -6.22 7.96 -18.50
CA LEU A 239 -4.90 7.70 -19.07
C LEU A 239 -3.86 7.94 -17.97
N PRO A 240 -3.45 6.90 -17.23
CA PRO A 240 -2.62 7.07 -16.04
C PRO A 240 -1.18 7.50 -16.36
N LYS A 241 -0.71 7.27 -17.58
CA LYS A 241 0.66 7.59 -17.99
C LYS A 241 0.73 7.93 -19.48
N ILE A 242 1.22 9.13 -19.76
CA ILE A 242 1.63 9.60 -21.08
C ILE A 242 3.11 9.99 -20.96
N ASN A 243 3.99 9.34 -21.71
CA ASN A 243 5.42 9.60 -21.60
C ASN A 243 5.82 10.83 -22.44
N LEU A 244 6.14 11.93 -21.77
CA LEU A 244 6.60 13.17 -22.42
C LEU A 244 8.09 13.17 -22.75
N ASN A 245 8.87 12.20 -22.26
CA ASN A 245 10.34 12.13 -22.43
C ASN A 245 11.09 13.40 -21.96
N VAL A 246 10.60 14.06 -20.90
CA VAL A 246 11.23 15.24 -20.30
C VAL A 246 11.81 14.88 -18.93
N ALA A 247 13.11 15.08 -18.73
CA ALA A 247 13.86 14.53 -17.59
C ALA A 247 13.30 14.87 -16.19
N ARG A 248 12.67 16.03 -16.00
CA ARG A 248 12.09 16.44 -14.70
C ARG A 248 10.61 16.10 -14.55
N ILE A 249 9.93 15.72 -15.63
CA ILE A 249 8.52 15.32 -15.57
C ILE A 249 8.47 13.86 -15.16
N SER A 250 8.12 13.61 -13.89
CA SER A 250 8.04 12.26 -13.33
C SER A 250 6.69 11.59 -13.55
N ALA A 251 5.63 12.38 -13.76
CA ALA A 251 4.31 11.87 -14.05
C ALA A 251 3.58 12.81 -15.01
N PHE A 252 2.89 12.25 -15.99
CA PHE A 252 1.91 12.97 -16.79
C PHE A 252 0.77 12.02 -17.15
N GLY A 253 -0.46 12.43 -16.89
CA GLY A 253 -1.67 11.66 -17.15
C GLY A 253 -2.85 12.57 -17.41
N ILE A 254 -3.93 12.00 -17.94
CA ILE A 254 -5.15 12.75 -18.24
C ILE A 254 -6.33 11.94 -17.75
N GLN A 255 -7.24 12.61 -17.04
CA GLN A 255 -8.54 12.10 -16.69
C GLN A 255 -9.61 12.98 -17.33
N GLY A 256 -10.68 12.39 -17.83
CA GLY A 256 -11.82 13.16 -18.31
C GLY A 256 -13.08 12.32 -18.21
N GLY A 257 -14.19 12.96 -17.86
CA GLY A 257 -15.39 12.21 -17.52
C GLY A 257 -16.61 13.06 -17.29
N PHE A 258 -17.70 12.36 -17.05
CA PHE A 258 -18.97 12.91 -16.64
C PHE A 258 -19.15 12.65 -15.15
N GLN A 259 -19.45 13.70 -14.39
CA GLN A 259 -19.75 13.65 -12.97
C GLN A 259 -21.15 14.19 -12.74
N HIS A 260 -21.94 13.49 -11.94
CA HIS A 260 -23.15 14.06 -11.34
C HIS A 260 -22.81 14.44 -9.89
N GLU A 261 -23.30 15.57 -9.40
CA GLU A 261 -23.25 15.96 -8.00
C GLU A 261 -24.65 16.36 -7.54
N SER A 262 -25.14 15.79 -6.45
CA SER A 262 -26.39 16.25 -5.81
C SER A 262 -26.27 16.19 -4.29
N ASN A 263 -27.08 17.00 -3.60
CA ASN A 263 -27.10 16.99 -2.14
C ASN A 263 -28.09 15.98 -1.51
N GLY A 264 -28.85 15.28 -2.34
CA GLY A 264 -29.86 14.30 -1.92
C GLY A 264 -31.06 14.89 -1.17
N LYS A 265 -31.21 16.23 -1.13
CA LYS A 265 -32.35 16.91 -0.51
C LYS A 265 -33.50 17.04 -1.51
N GLY A 266 -34.71 17.25 -0.99
CA GLY A 266 -35.92 17.54 -1.77
C GLY A 266 -36.43 18.95 -1.52
N GLY A 267 -37.42 19.39 -2.30
CA GLY A 267 -38.03 20.72 -2.15
C GLY A 267 -37.05 21.85 -2.43
N ASP A 268 -37.18 22.96 -1.69
CA ASP A 268 -36.42 24.19 -1.92
C ASP A 268 -34.92 24.04 -1.61
N ASP A 269 -34.54 23.02 -0.83
CA ASP A 269 -33.14 22.70 -0.50
C ASP A 269 -32.50 21.75 -1.52
N SER A 270 -33.25 21.24 -2.50
CA SER A 270 -32.73 20.34 -3.53
C SER A 270 -31.67 21.07 -4.36
N ARG A 271 -30.47 20.50 -4.49
CA ARG A 271 -29.40 21.03 -5.33
C ARG A 271 -28.75 19.92 -6.13
N SER A 272 -28.49 20.18 -7.41
CA SER A 272 -27.81 19.21 -8.28
C SER A 272 -27.13 19.85 -9.48
N THR A 273 -26.10 19.18 -9.98
CA THR A 273 -25.41 19.56 -11.21
C THR A 273 -24.82 18.34 -11.90
N ASN A 274 -24.71 18.40 -13.23
CA ASN A 274 -23.86 17.48 -13.98
C ASN A 274 -22.76 18.25 -14.69
N ILE A 275 -21.57 17.65 -14.67
CA ILE A 275 -20.34 18.26 -15.12
C ILE A 275 -19.65 17.32 -16.09
N LEU A 276 -19.22 17.85 -17.23
CA LEU A 276 -18.22 17.23 -18.09
C LEU A 276 -16.89 17.93 -17.86
N TYR A 277 -15.83 17.17 -17.62
CA TYR A 277 -14.54 17.75 -17.28
C TYR A 277 -13.37 17.06 -17.99
N LEU A 278 -12.25 17.78 -18.03
CA LEU A 278 -10.94 17.30 -18.47
C LEU A 278 -9.87 17.80 -17.49
N LYS A 279 -9.16 16.86 -16.88
CA LYS A 279 -8.15 17.09 -15.85
C LYS A 279 -6.82 16.42 -16.23
N PRO A 280 -5.92 17.12 -16.94
CA PRO A 280 -4.52 16.73 -17.01
C PRO A 280 -3.87 16.80 -15.62
N LEU A 281 -2.94 15.89 -15.34
CA LEU A 281 -2.14 15.88 -14.13
C LEU A 281 -0.67 15.79 -14.49
N LEU A 282 0.12 16.74 -13.99
CA LEU A 282 1.56 16.82 -14.16
C LEU A 282 2.25 16.70 -12.79
N GLY A 283 3.23 15.81 -12.71
CA GLY A 283 4.15 15.68 -11.59
C GLY A 283 5.56 16.03 -12.06
N VAL A 284 6.17 17.01 -11.40
CA VAL A 284 7.55 17.44 -11.66
C VAL A 284 8.41 17.09 -10.45
N HIS A 285 9.47 16.33 -10.66
CA HIS A 285 10.46 16.06 -9.62
C HIS A 285 11.23 17.34 -9.31
N LEU A 286 11.24 17.72 -8.03
CA LEU A 286 11.99 18.89 -7.56
C LEU A 286 13.34 18.46 -6.98
N ILE A 287 13.31 17.72 -5.88
CA ILE A 287 14.51 17.26 -5.16
C ILE A 287 14.15 16.06 -4.28
N ASN A 288 15.02 15.06 -4.19
CA ASN A 288 14.82 13.86 -3.34
C ASN A 288 13.43 13.22 -3.54
N THR A 289 12.59 13.24 -2.50
CA THR A 289 11.23 12.70 -2.45
C THR A 289 10.16 13.77 -2.69
N VAL A 290 10.57 14.99 -3.06
CA VAL A 290 9.68 16.16 -3.22
C VAL A 290 9.31 16.37 -4.69
N TYR A 291 8.00 16.50 -4.92
CA TYR A 291 7.41 16.70 -6.23
C TYR A 291 6.47 17.92 -6.24
N LEU A 292 6.44 18.61 -7.37
CA LEU A 292 5.42 19.61 -7.68
C LEU A 292 4.30 18.93 -8.49
N LYS A 293 3.08 18.97 -7.97
CA LYS A 293 1.85 18.58 -8.66
C LYS A 293 1.20 19.81 -9.27
N ILE A 294 0.77 19.70 -10.53
CA ILE A 294 -0.05 20.71 -11.22
C ILE A 294 -1.14 19.95 -11.97
N ALA A 295 -2.40 20.21 -11.65
CA ALA A 295 -3.53 19.55 -12.28
C ALA A 295 -4.67 20.54 -12.56
N PRO A 296 -4.63 21.26 -13.70
CA PRO A 296 -5.74 22.09 -14.13
C PRO A 296 -6.95 21.19 -14.47
N ASN A 297 -8.12 21.55 -13.98
CA ASN A 297 -9.37 20.88 -14.24
C ASN A 297 -10.31 21.87 -14.94
N LEU A 298 -10.56 21.62 -16.22
CA LEU A 298 -11.48 22.40 -17.05
C LEU A 298 -12.80 21.66 -17.10
N PHE A 299 -13.90 22.38 -16.84
CA PHE A 299 -15.20 21.73 -16.78
C PHE A 299 -16.33 22.62 -17.28
N THR A 300 -17.42 21.98 -17.70
CA THR A 300 -18.65 22.63 -18.13
C THR A 300 -19.86 21.91 -17.58
N TYR A 301 -20.97 22.63 -17.47
CA TYR A 301 -22.22 22.14 -16.93
C TYR A 301 -23.11 21.57 -18.03
N ILE A 302 -23.76 20.44 -17.75
CA ILE A 302 -24.63 19.76 -18.71
C ILE A 302 -25.95 19.40 -18.04
N ASN A 303 -27.06 19.77 -18.68
CA ASN A 303 -28.40 19.37 -18.23
C ASN A 303 -28.64 19.65 -16.73
N ASN A 304 -28.14 20.79 -16.25
CA ASN A 304 -28.40 21.26 -14.89
C ASN A 304 -29.87 21.66 -14.76
N SER A 305 -30.41 21.57 -13.54
CA SER A 305 -31.74 22.07 -13.25
C SER A 305 -31.75 23.59 -13.30
N GLU A 306 -32.66 24.15 -14.10
CA GLU A 306 -32.92 25.59 -14.18
C GLU A 306 -33.73 26.12 -12.98
N SER A 307 -34.20 25.26 -12.08
CA SER A 307 -35.08 25.65 -10.97
C SER A 307 -34.46 25.56 -9.59
N THR A 308 -33.29 24.92 -9.44
CA THR A 308 -32.70 24.63 -8.12
C THR A 308 -31.41 25.39 -7.82
N ASN A 309 -30.56 25.62 -8.83
CA ASN A 309 -29.28 26.31 -8.71
C ASN A 309 -28.81 26.77 -10.09
N GLU A 310 -29.63 27.58 -10.76
CA GLU A 310 -29.39 28.04 -12.14
C GLU A 310 -28.13 28.88 -12.28
N ASP A 311 -27.75 29.63 -11.24
CA ASP A 311 -26.61 30.54 -11.17
C ASP A 311 -25.36 29.91 -10.55
N LEU A 312 -25.32 28.58 -10.36
CA LEU A 312 -24.17 27.87 -9.75
C LEU A 312 -22.83 28.22 -10.41
N MET A 313 -22.82 28.38 -11.74
CA MET A 313 -21.60 28.72 -12.49
C MET A 313 -21.02 30.08 -12.14
N ASP A 314 -21.83 31.02 -11.64
CA ASP A 314 -21.36 32.36 -11.27
C ASP A 314 -20.52 32.33 -9.99
N TYR A 315 -20.72 31.29 -9.15
CA TYR A 315 -19.99 31.09 -7.89
C TYR A 315 -18.89 30.02 -7.99
N ARG A 316 -19.09 28.99 -8.81
CA ARG A 316 -18.15 27.87 -8.95
C ARG A 316 -17.22 28.01 -10.17
N GLY A 317 -17.63 28.75 -11.19
CA GLY A 317 -16.87 28.96 -12.41
C GLY A 317 -16.79 27.73 -13.30
N TYR A 318 -15.75 27.66 -14.12
CA TYR A 318 -15.52 26.62 -15.14
C TYR A 318 -14.12 25.99 -15.05
N PHE A 319 -13.39 26.34 -13.99
CA PHE A 319 -11.98 26.02 -13.84
C PHE A 319 -11.61 25.83 -12.37
N ASP A 320 -10.84 24.78 -12.10
CA ASP A 320 -10.18 24.48 -10.83
C ASP A 320 -8.69 24.23 -11.13
N LEU A 321 -7.79 24.91 -10.42
CA LEU A 321 -6.37 24.62 -10.48
C LEU A 321 -5.91 23.98 -9.18
N GLU A 322 -5.53 22.71 -9.28
CA GLU A 322 -4.87 22.01 -8.19
C GLU A 322 -3.34 22.15 -8.34
N VAL A 323 -2.68 22.65 -7.29
CA VAL A 323 -1.21 22.73 -7.19
C VAL A 323 -0.78 22.11 -5.86
N GLY A 324 0.31 21.36 -5.85
CA GLY A 324 0.83 20.80 -4.60
C GLY A 324 2.34 20.67 -4.56
N ILE A 325 2.93 20.89 -3.39
CA ILE A 325 4.32 20.53 -3.10
C ILE A 325 4.27 19.36 -2.12
N VAL A 326 4.69 18.19 -2.59
CA VAL A 326 4.45 16.91 -1.91
C VAL A 326 5.78 16.21 -1.66
N ASP A 327 6.16 16.05 -0.40
CA ASP A 327 7.16 15.07 0.01
C ASP A 327 6.47 13.73 0.24
N THR A 328 6.79 12.73 -0.59
CA THR A 328 6.17 11.40 -0.52
C THR A 328 6.39 10.70 0.83
N GLN A 329 7.43 11.09 1.56
CA GLN A 329 7.76 10.54 2.88
C GLN A 329 7.55 11.54 4.03
N GLY A 330 6.99 12.72 3.76
CA GLY A 330 6.96 13.82 4.71
C GLY A 330 5.75 14.73 4.50
N LEU A 331 5.97 16.04 4.64
CA LEU A 331 4.93 17.06 4.54
C LEU A 331 4.39 17.18 3.11
N ALA A 332 3.09 17.38 2.96
CA ALA A 332 2.50 17.75 1.67
C ALA A 332 1.54 18.91 1.84
N LEU A 333 1.69 19.93 1.00
CA LEU A 333 0.76 21.06 0.88
C LEU A 333 0.11 20.99 -0.49
N ASN A 334 -1.20 20.79 -0.53
CA ASN A 334 -2.01 20.91 -1.73
C ASN A 334 -2.89 22.16 -1.66
N SER A 335 -3.23 22.72 -2.80
CA SER A 335 -4.14 23.85 -2.93
C SER A 335 -5.06 23.65 -4.11
N HIS A 336 -6.33 24.03 -3.95
CA HIS A 336 -7.27 24.21 -5.04
C HIS A 336 -7.60 25.69 -5.19
N PHE A 337 -7.75 26.13 -6.43
CA PHE A 337 -8.12 27.50 -6.77
C PHE A 337 -9.20 27.49 -7.84
N TRP A 338 -10.37 28.02 -7.49
CA TRP A 338 -11.50 28.22 -8.39
C TRP A 338 -11.64 29.69 -8.73
N TRP A 339 -11.98 29.99 -9.99
CA TRP A 339 -12.30 31.34 -10.44
C TRP A 339 -13.69 31.38 -11.05
N ALA A 340 -14.53 32.27 -10.52
CA ALA A 340 -15.91 32.48 -10.97
C ALA A 340 -16.23 33.98 -11.09
N THR A 341 -17.43 34.29 -11.58
CA THR A 341 -17.90 35.67 -11.77
C THR A 341 -18.01 36.42 -10.44
N GLU A 342 -18.54 35.75 -9.40
CA GLU A 342 -18.76 36.31 -8.06
C GLU A 342 -17.50 36.35 -7.19
N GLY A 343 -16.45 35.62 -7.59
CA GLY A 343 -15.16 35.67 -6.93
C GLY A 343 -14.33 34.41 -7.07
N ALA A 344 -13.15 34.43 -6.44
CA ALA A 344 -12.28 33.27 -6.34
C ALA A 344 -12.53 32.51 -5.04
N SER A 345 -12.42 31.19 -5.10
CA SER A 345 -12.41 30.30 -3.93
C SER A 345 -11.07 29.59 -3.84
N VAL A 346 -10.59 29.36 -2.61
CA VAL A 346 -9.33 28.66 -2.35
C VAL A 346 -9.52 27.61 -1.26
N GLN A 347 -8.91 26.45 -1.46
CA GLN A 347 -8.72 25.44 -0.42
C GLN A 347 -7.23 25.17 -0.27
N LEU A 348 -6.74 25.06 0.96
CA LEU A 348 -5.38 24.67 1.30
C LEU A 348 -5.44 23.43 2.20
N ASP A 349 -4.68 22.39 1.86
CA ASP A 349 -4.60 21.14 2.59
C ASP A 349 -3.15 20.83 2.95
N LEU A 350 -2.82 20.90 4.24
CA LEU A 350 -1.53 20.53 4.79
C LEU A 350 -1.63 19.16 5.44
N THR A 351 -0.80 18.20 5.01
CA THR A 351 -0.79 16.84 5.56
C THR A 351 0.59 16.40 6.03
N TYR A 352 0.63 15.63 7.12
CA TYR A 352 1.87 15.07 7.67
C TYR A 352 1.67 13.63 8.16
N PRO A 353 2.53 12.66 7.77
CA PRO A 353 2.38 11.27 8.18
C PRO A 353 2.64 11.11 9.68
N MET A 354 1.64 10.60 10.41
CA MET A 354 1.72 10.37 11.86
C MET A 354 2.80 9.35 12.23
N THR A 355 3.19 8.48 11.29
CA THR A 355 4.27 7.51 11.48
C THR A 355 5.62 8.15 11.82
N ARG A 356 5.77 9.46 11.58
CA ARG A 356 6.96 10.24 11.94
C ARG A 356 6.85 10.95 13.29
N LEU A 357 5.64 11.20 13.78
CA LEU A 357 5.41 11.84 15.09
C LEU A 357 5.30 10.82 16.22
N LEU A 358 4.66 9.68 15.95
CA LEU A 358 4.31 8.68 16.96
C LEU A 358 4.95 7.31 16.66
N GLY A 359 6.08 7.28 15.94
CA GLY A 359 6.69 6.03 15.48
C GLY A 359 5.83 5.28 14.45
N LYS A 360 6.18 4.05 14.09
CA LYS A 360 5.47 3.27 13.03
C LYS A 360 4.10 2.72 13.46
N ASP A 361 3.55 3.21 14.57
CA ASP A 361 2.39 2.62 15.23
C ASP A 361 1.06 3.15 14.69
N LEU A 362 1.05 4.33 14.04
CA LEU A 362 -0.17 4.99 13.58
C LEU A 362 -0.13 5.33 12.08
N ASN A 363 -0.87 4.56 11.28
CA ASN A 363 -0.96 4.70 9.82
C ASN A 363 -2.05 5.69 9.37
N PHE A 364 -1.91 6.95 9.82
CA PHE A 364 -2.77 8.07 9.38
C PHE A 364 -1.90 9.28 9.03
N TYR A 365 -2.49 10.26 8.37
CA TYR A 365 -1.91 11.60 8.25
C TYR A 365 -2.67 12.55 9.17
N LEU A 366 -1.94 13.42 9.85
CA LEU A 366 -2.51 14.65 10.40
C LEU A 366 -2.81 15.58 9.23
N GLN A 367 -4.00 16.17 9.19
CA GLN A 367 -4.39 17.11 8.15
C GLN A 367 -4.97 18.39 8.76
N ALA A 368 -4.50 19.54 8.26
CA ALA A 368 -5.12 20.84 8.46
C ALA A 368 -5.64 21.35 7.11
N GLN A 369 -6.89 21.77 7.07
CA GLN A 369 -7.54 22.31 5.89
C GLN A 369 -8.05 23.71 6.16
N TYR A 370 -7.79 24.63 5.24
CA TYR A 370 -8.41 25.95 5.21
C TYR A 370 -9.20 26.11 3.92
N PHE A 371 -10.45 26.53 4.03
CA PHE A 371 -11.30 26.90 2.89
C PHE A 371 -11.68 28.38 3.02
N SER A 372 -11.72 29.10 1.90
CA SER A 372 -12.23 30.47 1.82
C SER A 372 -12.83 30.71 0.44
N GLY A 373 -14.13 31.01 0.39
CA GLY A 373 -14.82 31.30 -0.87
C GLY A 373 -16.26 30.82 -0.91
N TYR A 374 -16.73 30.59 -2.13
CA TYR A 374 -18.06 30.12 -2.50
C TYR A 374 -18.06 28.65 -2.92
N ALA A 375 -19.24 28.03 -2.94
CA ALA A 375 -19.48 26.70 -3.52
C ALA A 375 -18.68 25.53 -2.91
N GLU A 376 -18.30 25.61 -1.63
CA GLU A 376 -17.80 24.42 -0.90
C GLU A 376 -18.87 23.33 -0.80
N THR A 377 -20.11 23.74 -0.55
CA THR A 377 -21.29 22.89 -0.48
C THR A 377 -22.25 23.24 -1.61
N LEU A 378 -23.15 22.31 -1.95
CA LEU A 378 -24.19 22.62 -2.93
C LEU A 378 -25.32 23.41 -2.28
N LEU A 379 -25.63 23.15 -1.01
CA LEU A 379 -26.70 23.86 -0.31
C LEU A 379 -26.44 25.37 -0.22
N HIS A 380 -25.21 25.74 0.17
CA HIS A 380 -24.78 27.13 0.40
C HIS A 380 -23.84 27.64 -0.70
N TYR A 381 -24.09 27.24 -1.96
CA TYR A 381 -23.13 27.54 -3.04
C TYR A 381 -22.92 29.03 -3.30
N ASN A 382 -23.94 29.84 -3.03
CA ASN A 382 -23.96 31.28 -3.21
C ASN A 382 -23.53 32.05 -1.95
N GLU A 383 -23.16 31.36 -0.88
CA GLU A 383 -22.69 31.98 0.36
C GLU A 383 -21.17 31.89 0.46
N ARG A 384 -20.53 33.04 0.71
CA ARG A 384 -19.09 33.08 0.98
C ARG A 384 -18.84 32.77 2.45
N HIS A 385 -17.93 31.84 2.73
CA HIS A 385 -17.48 31.60 4.09
C HIS A 385 -16.01 31.12 4.13
N ASP A 386 -15.46 31.15 5.35
CA ASP A 386 -14.13 30.68 5.66
C ASP A 386 -14.25 29.56 6.70
N ALA A 387 -13.42 28.52 6.57
CA ALA A 387 -13.40 27.41 7.52
C ALA A 387 -11.98 26.89 7.73
N LEU A 388 -11.59 26.74 8.99
CA LEU A 388 -10.36 26.06 9.40
C LEU A 388 -10.71 24.73 10.07
N ARG A 389 -10.12 23.64 9.60
CA ARG A 389 -10.41 22.28 10.05
C ARG A 389 -9.12 21.52 10.30
N ILE A 390 -9.07 20.72 11.37
CA ILE A 390 -7.90 19.92 11.74
C ILE A 390 -8.37 18.53 12.16
N GLY A 391 -7.82 17.50 11.52
CA GLY A 391 -8.17 16.12 11.84
C GLY A 391 -7.24 15.11 11.19
N LEU A 392 -7.80 13.97 10.79
CA LEU A 392 -7.03 12.83 10.29
C LEU A 392 -7.46 12.46 8.88
N SER A 393 -6.49 12.00 8.09
CA SER A 393 -6.76 11.38 6.79
C SER A 393 -6.07 10.03 6.67
N ILE A 394 -6.71 9.15 5.89
CA ILE A 394 -6.16 7.83 5.52
C ILE A 394 -5.59 7.85 4.10
N VAL A 395 -6.01 8.84 3.30
CA VAL A 395 -5.53 9.13 1.95
C VAL A 395 -5.35 10.63 1.83
N ARG A 396 -4.22 11.07 1.26
CA ARG A 396 -3.87 12.48 1.03
C ARG A 396 -3.58 12.78 -0.43
#